data_AF-A0A5C5X270-F1
#
_entry.id   AF-A0A5C5X270-F1
#
_cell.length_a   1.000
_cell.length_b   1.000
_cell.length_c   1.000
_cell.angle_alpha   90.00
_cell.angle_beta   90.00
_cell.angle_gamma   90.00
#
_symmetry.space_group_name_H-M   'P 1'
#
loop_
_entity.id
_entity.type
_entity.pdbx_description
1 polymer ?
#
loop_
_entity_poly.entity_id
_entity_poly.type
_entity_poly.pdbx_seq_one_letter_code
_entity_poly.pdbx_strand_id
1 'polypeptide(L)'
;MRLFLLPLAFSLAAFVHSTASAQDASEGLDAFHQIVCSAAVDVDSPLHELSLRVVEKQRFHDRKFDAFIRDTLNLEKQDSLVTDRDMAAVQALMPYCTIPPQERVDLLLDQLEASRDALGFLTASRGNEIDLTNKRYTPARIVALASLVQQYQPALLDELKVRLAEERPHWILVSAANLLETDSEELLPLLIQAAKGSDVRLQYAAVDAINQMDLPQAGTDADLLVRNNSDSMKFALATIQRFDKNGDNRLDESEWDDKLAPVRNADVNQDNFVTAEELADYMESRRRR
;
A
#
# COMPACT_ATOMS: atom_id res chain seq x y z
N MET A 1 1.86 39.90 -5.52
CA MET A 1 0.67 40.62 -5.02
C MET A 1 -0.08 39.71 -4.06
N ARG A 2 0.11 39.88 -2.74
CA ARG A 2 -0.69 39.19 -1.72
C ARG A 2 -1.94 40.05 -1.46
N LEU A 3 -3.08 39.67 -2.03
CA LEU A 3 -4.37 40.24 -1.67
C LEU A 3 -4.66 39.84 -0.22
N PHE A 4 -4.70 40.82 0.67
CA PHE A 4 -5.18 40.66 2.04
C PHE A 4 -6.67 40.29 2.00
N LEU A 5 -6.97 38.99 2.09
CA LEU A 5 -8.31 38.51 2.41
C LEU A 5 -8.53 38.74 3.92
N LEU A 6 -9.19 39.86 4.23
CA LEU A 6 -9.76 40.19 5.55
C LEU A 6 -10.65 39.05 6.08
N PRO A 7 -10.85 38.95 7.42
CA PRO A 7 -11.64 37.89 8.05
C PRO A 7 -13.14 38.12 7.84
N LEU A 8 -13.64 37.86 6.62
CA LEU A 8 -15.05 37.96 6.26
C LEU A 8 -15.93 36.90 6.93
N ALA A 9 -15.34 35.80 7.44
CA ALA A 9 -16.10 34.70 8.03
C ALA A 9 -16.66 35.00 9.44
N PHE A 10 -16.20 36.04 10.14
CA PHE A 10 -16.66 36.34 11.50
C PHE A 10 -17.74 37.43 11.58
N SER A 11 -18.10 38.08 10.46
CA SER A 11 -19.07 39.19 10.47
C SER A 11 -20.46 38.82 9.94
N LEU A 12 -20.65 37.64 9.32
CA LEU A 12 -21.98 37.18 8.91
C LEU A 12 -22.88 36.84 10.11
N ALA A 13 -22.32 36.31 11.20
CA ALA A 13 -23.07 36.09 12.44
C ALA A 13 -23.43 37.42 13.15
N ALA A 14 -22.63 38.48 12.96
CA ALA A 14 -22.85 39.78 13.58
C ALA A 14 -23.86 40.66 12.81
N PHE A 15 -24.02 40.45 11.50
CA PHE A 15 -24.91 41.26 10.67
C PHE A 15 -26.39 40.83 10.73
N VAL A 16 -26.71 39.68 11.32
CA VAL A 16 -28.09 39.14 11.42
C VAL A 16 -28.83 39.64 12.68
N HIS A 17 -28.25 40.53 13.49
CA HIS A 17 -28.97 41.13 14.64
C HIS A 17 -30.04 42.18 14.27
N SER A 18 -30.41 42.29 12.99
CA SER A 18 -31.44 43.20 12.50
C SER A 18 -32.70 42.43 12.09
N THR A 19 -33.59 42.20 13.05
CA THR A 19 -35.05 41.86 12.92
C THR A 19 -35.52 40.81 11.90
N ALA A 20 -34.63 40.10 11.23
CA ALA A 20 -34.98 39.05 10.29
C ALA A 20 -35.66 37.91 11.05
N SER A 21 -36.76 37.39 10.51
CA SER A 21 -37.45 36.27 11.13
C SER A 21 -36.53 35.04 11.13
N ALA A 22 -36.70 34.13 12.09
CA ALA A 22 -35.91 32.88 12.13
C ALA A 22 -36.02 32.08 10.82
N GLN A 23 -37.12 32.24 10.09
CA GLN A 23 -37.32 31.65 8.77
C GLN A 23 -36.39 32.27 7.71
N ASP A 24 -36.29 33.60 7.64
CA ASP A 24 -35.40 34.29 6.69
C ASP A 24 -33.92 33.92 6.91
N ALA A 25 -33.52 33.72 8.17
CA ALA A 25 -32.17 33.28 8.52
C ALA A 25 -31.88 31.84 8.05
N SER A 26 -32.87 30.93 8.15
CA SER A 26 -32.75 29.55 7.65
C SER A 26 -32.65 29.53 6.12
N GLU A 27 -33.51 30.29 5.43
CA GLU A 27 -33.51 30.37 3.96
C GLU A 27 -32.18 30.94 3.43
N GLY A 28 -31.63 31.97 4.11
CA GLY A 28 -30.33 32.52 3.76
C GLY A 28 -29.17 31.54 3.95
N LEU A 29 -29.21 30.71 4.99
CA LEU A 29 -28.20 29.68 5.24
C LEU A 29 -28.27 28.56 4.20
N ASP A 30 -29.48 28.13 3.84
CA ASP A 30 -29.68 27.10 2.80
C ASP A 30 -29.20 27.60 1.44
N ALA A 31 -29.51 28.86 1.08
CA ALA A 31 -29.02 29.48 -0.14
C ALA A 31 -27.48 29.57 -0.15
N PHE A 32 -26.87 29.98 0.96
CA PHE A 32 -25.42 30.01 1.10
C PHE A 32 -24.80 28.62 0.93
N HIS A 33 -25.35 27.61 1.61
CA HIS A 33 -24.91 26.23 1.51
C HIS A 33 -24.97 25.73 0.06
N GLN A 34 -26.08 25.98 -0.64
CA GLN A 34 -26.24 25.60 -2.04
C GLN A 34 -25.22 26.27 -2.97
N ILE A 35 -24.93 27.57 -2.77
CA ILE A 35 -23.93 28.29 -3.57
C ILE A 35 -22.53 27.70 -3.34
N VAL A 36 -22.16 27.50 -2.08
CA VAL A 36 -20.85 26.93 -1.71
C VAL A 36 -20.67 25.54 -2.31
N CYS A 37 -21.63 24.64 -2.11
CA CYS A 37 -21.53 23.27 -2.61
C CYS A 37 -21.52 23.20 -4.14
N SER A 38 -22.27 24.06 -4.83
CA SER A 38 -22.27 24.11 -6.30
C SER A 38 -20.94 24.63 -6.84
N ALA A 39 -20.38 25.68 -6.23
CA ALA A 39 -19.07 26.21 -6.62
C ALA A 39 -17.93 25.25 -6.26
N ALA A 40 -18.09 24.42 -5.23
CA ALA A 40 -17.08 23.44 -4.84
C ALA A 40 -16.96 22.27 -5.82
N VAL A 41 -18.02 21.88 -6.52
CA VAL A 41 -17.96 20.81 -7.55
C VAL A 41 -17.59 21.32 -8.94
N ASP A 42 -17.70 22.63 -9.18
CA ASP A 42 -17.30 23.26 -10.44
C ASP A 42 -15.82 23.67 -10.37
N VAL A 43 -14.94 22.81 -10.88
CA VAL A 43 -13.47 23.00 -10.87
C VAL A 43 -13.01 24.22 -11.69
N ASP A 44 -13.84 24.68 -12.62
CA ASP A 44 -13.57 25.86 -13.44
C ASP A 44 -14.08 27.16 -12.79
N SER A 45 -14.87 27.04 -11.71
CA SER A 45 -15.36 28.18 -10.96
C SER A 45 -14.20 28.99 -10.35
N PRO A 46 -14.21 30.33 -10.49
CA PRO A 46 -13.23 31.17 -9.79
C PRO A 46 -13.38 31.11 -8.26
N LEU A 47 -14.49 30.56 -7.76
CA LEU A 47 -14.76 30.40 -6.34
C LEU A 47 -14.41 29.00 -5.82
N HIS A 48 -14.02 28.05 -6.66
CA HIS A 48 -13.78 26.65 -6.30
C HIS A 48 -12.92 26.47 -5.04
N GLU A 49 -11.71 27.04 -5.05
CA GLU A 49 -10.74 26.96 -3.95
C GLU A 49 -11.23 27.65 -2.66
N LEU A 50 -12.04 28.69 -2.78
CA LEU A 50 -12.65 29.34 -1.61
C LEU A 50 -13.76 28.46 -1.06
N SER A 51 -14.59 27.89 -1.92
CA SER A 51 -15.69 27.01 -1.56
C SER A 51 -15.20 25.72 -0.89
N LEU A 52 -14.14 25.08 -1.40
CA LEU A 52 -13.53 23.91 -0.74
C LEU A 52 -13.10 24.22 0.69
N ARG A 53 -12.46 25.38 0.93
CA ARG A 53 -12.09 25.81 2.28
C ARG A 53 -13.29 26.08 3.18
N VAL A 54 -14.40 26.59 2.63
CA VAL A 54 -15.64 26.77 3.39
C VAL A 54 -16.27 25.43 3.72
N VAL A 55 -16.35 24.49 2.76
CA VAL A 55 -16.82 23.12 2.98
C VAL A 55 -16.01 22.44 4.07
N GLU A 56 -14.69 22.51 4.00
CA GLU A 56 -13.79 21.94 5.01
C GLU A 56 -14.03 22.55 6.39
N LYS A 57 -14.04 23.89 6.48
CA LYS A 57 -14.20 24.62 7.74
C LYS A 57 -15.56 24.39 8.39
N GLN A 58 -16.63 24.34 7.59
CA GLN A 58 -18.00 24.17 8.07
C GLN A 58 -18.46 22.72 8.12
N ARG A 59 -17.63 21.77 7.65
CA ARG A 59 -17.94 20.33 7.54
C ARG A 59 -19.27 20.09 6.79
N PHE A 60 -19.52 20.85 5.72
CA PHE A 60 -20.72 20.67 4.91
C PHE A 60 -20.72 19.30 4.24
N HIS A 61 -21.84 18.58 4.33
CA HIS A 61 -22.04 17.33 3.62
C HIS A 61 -23.18 17.51 2.63
N ASP A 62 -22.96 17.17 1.36
CA ASP A 62 -23.92 17.41 0.30
C ASP A 62 -23.87 16.31 -0.77
N ARG A 63 -25.04 15.91 -1.27
CA ARG A 63 -25.19 14.89 -2.33
C ARG A 63 -24.64 15.34 -3.68
N LYS A 64 -24.47 16.64 -3.90
CA LYS A 64 -23.82 17.18 -5.11
C LYS A 64 -22.39 16.69 -5.24
N PHE A 65 -21.68 16.49 -4.13
CA PHE A 65 -20.34 15.93 -4.12
C PHE A 65 -20.37 14.49 -4.66
N ASP A 66 -21.40 13.72 -4.33
CA ASP A 66 -21.50 12.31 -4.74
C ASP A 66 -21.54 12.16 -6.26
N ALA A 67 -22.33 12.98 -6.94
CA ALA A 67 -22.45 12.94 -8.40
C ALA A 67 -21.11 13.30 -9.07
N PHE A 68 -20.48 14.38 -8.61
CA PHE A 68 -19.17 14.81 -9.09
C PHE A 68 -18.10 13.72 -8.90
N ILE A 69 -18.03 13.12 -7.70
CA ILE A 69 -17.08 12.06 -7.38
C ILE A 69 -17.32 10.83 -8.26
N ARG A 70 -18.57 10.36 -8.36
CA ARG A 70 -18.91 9.19 -9.18
C ARG A 70 -18.55 9.42 -10.63
N ASP A 71 -18.92 10.57 -11.20
CA ASP A 71 -18.63 10.86 -12.61
C ASP A 71 -17.12 11.04 -12.85
N THR A 72 -16.37 11.60 -11.90
CA THR A 72 -14.91 11.75 -12.01
C THR A 72 -14.17 10.41 -11.89
N LEU A 73 -14.63 9.50 -11.03
CA LEU A 73 -14.02 8.18 -10.83
C LEU A 73 -14.56 7.10 -11.78
N ASN A 74 -15.70 7.34 -12.44
CA ASN A 74 -16.27 6.38 -13.39
C ASN A 74 -15.62 6.49 -14.77
N LEU A 75 -14.80 5.50 -15.08
CA LEU A 75 -14.01 5.40 -16.30
C LEU A 75 -14.83 5.16 -17.57
N GLU A 76 -15.97 4.48 -17.47
CA GLU A 76 -16.80 4.17 -18.64
C GLU A 76 -17.40 5.42 -19.26
N LYS A 77 -17.57 6.48 -18.46
CA LYS A 77 -18.08 7.77 -18.90
C LYS A 77 -16.97 8.79 -19.26
N GLN A 78 -15.70 8.44 -19.10
CA GLN A 78 -14.57 9.34 -19.37
C GLN A 78 -14.28 9.47 -20.87
N ASP A 79 -15.21 10.06 -21.63
CA ASP A 79 -14.91 10.62 -22.95
C ASP A 79 -14.00 11.86 -22.81
N SER A 80 -14.11 12.58 -21.68
CA SER A 80 -13.26 13.72 -21.31
C SER A 80 -12.06 13.30 -20.47
N LEU A 81 -10.92 13.96 -20.73
CA LEU A 81 -9.71 13.86 -19.92
C LEU A 81 -9.99 14.36 -18.49
N VAL A 82 -10.05 13.44 -17.52
CA VAL A 82 -9.97 13.81 -16.09
C VAL A 82 -8.65 14.55 -15.87
N THR A 83 -8.74 15.77 -15.36
CA THR A 83 -7.59 16.62 -15.10
C THR A 83 -7.05 16.38 -13.69
N ASP A 84 -5.81 16.83 -13.44
CA ASP A 84 -5.24 16.82 -12.09
C ASP A 84 -6.08 17.65 -11.11
N ARG A 85 -6.80 18.68 -11.60
CA ARG A 85 -7.69 19.52 -10.78
C ARG A 85 -8.94 18.76 -10.35
N ASP A 86 -9.50 17.93 -11.24
CA ASP A 86 -10.65 17.08 -10.91
C ASP A 86 -10.29 16.09 -9.80
N MET A 87 -9.13 15.43 -9.92
CA MET A 87 -8.66 14.50 -8.89
C MET A 87 -8.37 15.19 -7.56
N ALA A 88 -7.80 16.39 -7.58
CA ALA A 88 -7.59 17.19 -6.37
C ALA A 88 -8.93 17.58 -5.71
N ALA A 89 -9.94 17.94 -6.50
CA ALA A 89 -11.29 18.23 -6.01
C ALA A 89 -11.96 16.98 -5.43
N VAL A 90 -11.83 15.82 -6.08
CA VAL A 90 -12.30 14.53 -5.53
C VAL A 90 -11.64 14.27 -4.18
N GLN A 91 -10.32 14.44 -4.08
CA GLN A 91 -9.60 14.25 -2.82
C GLN A 91 -10.10 15.17 -1.70
N ALA A 92 -10.33 16.45 -2.03
CA ALA A 92 -10.83 17.43 -1.06
C ALA A 92 -12.29 17.18 -0.64
N LEU A 93 -13.14 16.71 -1.55
CA LEU A 93 -14.59 16.53 -1.32
C LEU A 93 -14.97 15.16 -0.77
N MET A 94 -14.14 14.12 -0.96
CA MET A 94 -14.45 12.76 -0.53
C MET A 94 -14.81 12.62 0.97
N PRO A 95 -14.16 13.33 1.91
CA PRO A 95 -14.54 13.27 3.33
C PRO A 95 -15.95 13.82 3.62
N TYR A 96 -16.46 14.66 2.71
CA TYR A 96 -17.70 15.43 2.87
C TYR A 96 -18.87 14.86 2.05
N CYS A 97 -18.62 13.85 1.22
CA CYS A 97 -19.67 13.22 0.43
C CYS A 97 -20.59 12.34 1.29
N THR A 98 -21.78 12.03 0.76
CA THR A 98 -22.75 11.12 1.38
C THR A 98 -22.72 9.72 0.79
N ILE A 99 -21.76 9.43 -0.11
CA ILE A 99 -21.50 8.08 -0.62
C ILE A 99 -21.21 7.14 0.55
N PRO A 100 -21.80 5.93 0.62
CA PRO A 100 -21.45 4.93 1.62
C PRO A 100 -19.95 4.59 1.59
N PRO A 101 -19.29 4.34 2.74
CA PRO A 101 -17.85 4.04 2.78
C PRO A 101 -17.43 2.93 1.83
N GLN A 102 -18.24 1.87 1.76
CA GLN A 102 -18.05 0.75 0.85
C GLN A 102 -17.97 1.18 -0.62
N GLU A 103 -18.96 1.94 -1.07
CA GLU A 103 -19.01 2.43 -2.44
C GLU A 103 -17.84 3.39 -2.76
N ARG A 104 -17.31 4.13 -1.77
CA ARG A 104 -16.11 4.96 -1.97
C ARG A 104 -14.89 4.08 -2.27
N VAL A 105 -14.71 3.01 -1.51
CA VAL A 105 -13.61 2.06 -1.70
C VAL A 105 -13.72 1.41 -3.09
N ASP A 106 -14.92 0.98 -3.47
CA ASP A 106 -15.17 0.39 -4.79
C ASP A 106 -14.78 1.35 -5.92
N LEU A 107 -15.24 2.60 -5.86
CA LEU A 107 -14.90 3.63 -6.86
C LEU A 107 -13.38 3.88 -6.95
N LEU A 108 -12.68 3.88 -5.82
CA LEU A 108 -11.23 4.08 -5.79
C LEU A 108 -10.47 2.88 -6.37
N LEU A 109 -10.89 1.66 -6.04
CA LEU A 109 -10.31 0.42 -6.56
C LEU A 109 -10.51 0.32 -8.07
N ASP A 110 -11.72 0.56 -8.55
CA ASP A 110 -12.04 0.52 -9.98
C ASP A 110 -11.24 1.60 -10.75
N GLN A 111 -11.06 2.79 -10.16
CA GLN A 111 -10.24 3.84 -10.76
C GLN A 111 -8.75 3.48 -10.79
N LEU A 112 -8.22 2.82 -9.76
CA LEU A 112 -6.85 2.32 -9.74
C LEU A 112 -6.64 1.22 -10.79
N GLU A 113 -7.65 0.36 -11.00
CA GLU A 113 -7.64 -0.68 -12.04
C GLU A 113 -7.28 -0.09 -13.39
N ALA A 114 -8.16 0.77 -13.90
CA ALA A 114 -8.02 1.23 -15.27
C ALA A 114 -6.83 2.16 -15.43
N SER A 115 -6.43 2.85 -14.35
CA SER A 115 -5.22 3.67 -14.39
C SER A 115 -3.98 2.85 -14.67
N ARG A 116 -3.88 1.66 -14.08
CA ARG A 116 -2.75 0.78 -14.33
C ARG A 116 -2.92 -0.08 -15.57
N ASP A 117 -4.12 -0.52 -15.94
CA ASP A 117 -4.29 -1.21 -17.23
C ASP A 117 -3.87 -0.29 -18.39
N ALA A 118 -4.15 1.01 -18.27
CA ALA A 118 -3.64 1.98 -19.23
C ALA A 118 -2.11 2.15 -19.17
N LEU A 119 -1.49 2.17 -17.98
CA LEU A 119 -0.02 2.19 -17.86
C LEU A 119 0.63 0.90 -18.38
N GLY A 120 0.02 -0.25 -18.12
CA GLY A 120 0.43 -1.56 -18.60
C GLY A 120 0.34 -1.64 -20.11
N PHE A 121 -0.73 -1.10 -20.71
CA PHE A 121 -0.85 -0.95 -22.15
C PHE A 121 0.25 -0.05 -22.72
N LEU A 122 0.55 1.08 -22.07
CA LEU A 122 1.62 1.99 -22.51
C LEU A 122 3.01 1.36 -22.43
N THR A 123 3.27 0.53 -21.40
CA THR A 123 4.56 -0.16 -21.24
C THR A 123 4.70 -1.39 -22.14
N ALA A 124 3.65 -2.21 -22.28
CA ALA A 124 3.64 -3.40 -23.13
C ALA A 124 3.65 -3.06 -24.63
N SER A 125 3.05 -1.93 -25.03
CA SER A 125 2.98 -1.53 -26.44
C SER A 125 4.31 -0.99 -26.98
N ARG A 126 5.34 -0.74 -26.15
CA ARG A 126 6.55 -0.02 -26.61
C ARG A 126 7.84 -0.44 -25.93
N GLY A 127 8.66 -1.18 -26.68
CA GLY A 127 10.10 -1.31 -26.46
C GLY A 127 10.93 -0.09 -26.88
N ASN A 128 10.33 1.08 -27.18
CA ASN A 128 11.03 2.34 -27.45
C ASN A 128 10.09 3.54 -27.20
N GLU A 129 10.53 4.46 -26.34
CA GLU A 129 9.95 5.78 -25.98
C GLU A 129 8.54 5.80 -25.34
N ILE A 130 8.54 6.04 -24.03
CA ILE A 130 7.38 6.42 -23.21
C ILE A 130 6.95 7.83 -23.63
N ASP A 131 5.77 7.95 -24.24
CA ASP A 131 5.16 9.24 -24.50
C ASP A 131 4.47 9.74 -23.22
N LEU A 132 5.25 10.40 -22.36
CA LEU A 132 4.77 11.05 -21.13
C LEU A 132 3.79 12.21 -21.40
N THR A 133 3.49 12.54 -22.66
CA THR A 133 2.53 13.60 -23.00
C THR A 133 1.09 13.12 -23.05
N ASN A 134 0.83 11.82 -22.89
CA ASN A 134 -0.54 11.30 -22.79
C ASN A 134 -1.20 11.76 -21.48
N LYS A 135 -1.90 12.89 -21.56
CA LYS A 135 -2.57 13.59 -20.45
C LYS A 135 -3.57 12.75 -19.66
N ARG A 136 -3.93 11.54 -20.12
CA ARG A 136 -4.85 10.64 -19.41
C ARG A 136 -4.25 10.10 -18.10
N TYR A 137 -2.92 10.04 -17.99
CA TYR A 137 -2.24 9.39 -16.87
C TYR A 137 -1.01 10.17 -16.43
N THR A 138 -1.24 11.12 -15.52
CA THR A 138 -0.16 11.84 -14.85
C THR A 138 0.27 11.06 -13.60
N PRO A 139 1.57 11.08 -13.23
CA PRO A 139 2.02 10.59 -11.92
C PRO A 139 1.24 11.21 -10.75
N ALA A 140 0.76 12.46 -10.91
CA ALA A 140 -0.07 13.13 -9.92
C ALA A 140 -1.38 12.41 -9.62
N ARG A 141 -2.07 11.86 -10.64
CA ARG A 141 -3.30 11.07 -10.46
C ARG A 141 -3.07 9.81 -9.64
N ILE A 142 -1.96 9.09 -9.89
CA ILE A 142 -1.61 7.88 -9.14
C ILE A 142 -1.32 8.24 -7.68
N VAL A 143 -0.56 9.32 -7.44
CA VAL A 143 -0.26 9.79 -6.09
C VAL A 143 -1.53 10.22 -5.34
N ALA A 144 -2.46 10.91 -6.00
CA ALA A 144 -3.74 11.30 -5.42
C ALA A 144 -4.59 10.07 -5.04
N LEU A 145 -4.68 9.07 -5.92
CA LEU A 145 -5.38 7.82 -5.64
C LEU A 145 -4.74 7.04 -4.50
N ALA A 146 -3.41 6.95 -4.46
CA ALA A 146 -2.69 6.30 -3.37
C ALA A 146 -2.93 7.01 -2.03
N SER A 147 -2.92 8.34 -2.02
CA SER A 147 -3.24 9.13 -0.81
C SER A 147 -4.69 8.92 -0.35
N LEU A 148 -5.64 8.83 -1.27
CA LEU A 148 -7.03 8.52 -0.95
C LEU A 148 -7.18 7.11 -0.38
N VAL A 149 -6.51 6.13 -0.97
CA VAL A 149 -6.46 4.76 -0.46
C VAL A 149 -5.95 4.71 0.98
N GLN A 150 -4.85 5.41 1.28
CA GLN A 150 -4.29 5.48 2.64
C GLN A 150 -5.29 6.11 3.62
N GLN A 151 -6.04 7.14 3.20
CA GLN A 151 -7.03 7.77 4.06
C GLN A 151 -8.19 6.83 4.45
N TYR A 152 -8.52 5.86 3.60
CA TYR A 152 -9.62 4.91 3.81
C TYR A 152 -9.15 3.50 4.19
N GLN A 153 -7.93 3.38 4.72
CA GLN A 153 -7.26 2.12 5.04
C GLN A 153 -8.13 1.06 5.75
N PRO A 154 -8.87 1.34 6.85
CA PRO A 154 -9.65 0.30 7.54
C PRO A 154 -10.79 -0.27 6.69
N ALA A 155 -11.56 0.60 6.02
CA ALA A 155 -12.66 0.17 5.15
C ALA A 155 -12.14 -0.53 3.90
N LEU A 156 -11.00 -0.08 3.39
CA LEU A 156 -10.31 -0.74 2.29
C LEU A 156 -9.86 -2.14 2.70
N LEU A 157 -9.24 -2.30 3.88
CA LEU A 157 -8.78 -3.60 4.37
C LEU A 157 -9.92 -4.63 4.44
N ASP A 158 -11.07 -4.23 4.99
CA ASP A 158 -12.25 -5.09 5.06
C ASP A 158 -12.73 -5.51 3.66
N GLU A 159 -12.77 -4.57 2.72
CA GLU A 159 -13.16 -4.88 1.34
C GLU A 159 -12.13 -5.74 0.60
N LEU A 160 -10.83 -5.50 0.82
CA LEU A 160 -9.77 -6.33 0.25
C LEU A 160 -9.91 -7.78 0.73
N LYS A 161 -10.24 -7.99 2.01
CA LYS A 161 -10.49 -9.33 2.57
C LYS A 161 -11.68 -10.01 1.88
N VAL A 162 -12.78 -9.29 1.69
CA VAL A 162 -13.97 -9.80 0.98
C VAL A 162 -13.61 -10.17 -0.47
N ARG A 163 -13.00 -9.26 -1.23
CA ARG A 163 -12.65 -9.51 -2.64
C ARG A 163 -11.63 -10.63 -2.82
N LEU A 164 -10.64 -10.74 -1.92
CA LEU A 164 -9.68 -11.87 -1.94
C LEU A 164 -10.37 -13.20 -1.62
N ALA A 165 -11.32 -13.22 -0.68
CA ALA A 165 -12.05 -14.43 -0.31
C ALA A 165 -13.02 -14.91 -1.40
N GLU A 166 -13.59 -13.99 -2.19
CA GLU A 166 -14.52 -14.31 -3.29
C GLU A 166 -13.85 -14.83 -4.56
N GLU A 167 -12.54 -15.11 -4.53
CA GLU A 167 -11.76 -15.46 -5.74
C GLU A 167 -11.98 -14.45 -6.89
N ARG A 168 -12.17 -13.17 -6.53
CA ARG A 168 -12.03 -12.03 -7.44
C ARG A 168 -10.72 -11.29 -7.20
N PRO A 169 -9.55 -11.98 -7.19
CA PRO A 169 -8.31 -11.30 -6.90
C PRO A 169 -7.91 -10.46 -8.11
N HIS A 170 -8.40 -9.22 -8.14
CA HIS A 170 -7.80 -8.22 -9.00
C HIS A 170 -6.40 -7.93 -8.50
N TRP A 171 -5.44 -7.87 -9.41
CA TRP A 171 -4.06 -7.53 -9.11
C TRP A 171 -3.92 -6.14 -8.41
N ILE A 172 -4.98 -5.33 -8.37
CA ILE A 172 -5.07 -4.08 -7.58
C ILE A 172 -5.00 -4.36 -6.08
N LEU A 173 -5.56 -5.47 -5.60
CA LEU A 173 -5.51 -5.88 -4.19
C LEU A 173 -4.06 -6.02 -3.72
N VAL A 174 -3.15 -6.35 -4.64
CA VAL A 174 -1.69 -6.41 -4.43
C VAL A 174 -1.09 -5.02 -4.26
N SER A 175 -1.46 -4.09 -5.15
CA SER A 175 -0.91 -2.74 -5.12
C SER A 175 -1.41 -2.00 -3.89
N ALA A 176 -2.65 -2.30 -3.48
CA ALA A 176 -3.23 -1.83 -2.24
C ALA A 176 -2.54 -2.45 -1.01
N ALA A 177 -2.20 -3.75 -1.04
CA ALA A 177 -1.46 -4.38 0.06
C ALA A 177 -0.09 -3.72 0.31
N ASN A 178 0.63 -3.34 -0.74
CA ASN A 178 1.88 -2.57 -0.61
C ASN A 178 1.67 -1.15 -0.04
N LEU A 179 0.45 -0.61 -0.11
CA LEU A 179 0.11 0.71 0.46
C LEU A 179 -0.31 0.64 1.94
N LEU A 180 -0.55 -0.57 2.47
CA LEU A 180 -1.12 -0.83 3.79
C LEU A 180 -0.05 -1.25 4.81
N GLU A 181 1.12 -0.60 4.81
CA GLU A 181 2.36 -0.96 5.57
C GLU A 181 2.14 -1.67 6.94
N THR A 182 1.11 -1.28 7.71
CA THR A 182 0.78 -1.81 9.04
C THR A 182 -0.11 -3.06 9.11
N ASP A 183 -0.93 -3.36 8.10
CA ASP A 183 -1.95 -4.44 8.15
C ASP A 183 -1.65 -5.58 7.16
N SER A 184 -0.43 -5.59 6.64
CA SER A 184 0.03 -6.53 5.63
C SER A 184 0.01 -7.99 6.14
N GLU A 185 0.20 -8.22 7.44
CA GLU A 185 0.15 -9.55 8.07
C GLU A 185 -1.23 -10.22 7.94
N GLU A 186 -2.32 -9.46 8.05
CA GLU A 186 -3.68 -10.02 7.96
C GLU A 186 -4.07 -10.37 6.51
N LEU A 187 -3.54 -9.61 5.55
CA LEU A 187 -3.79 -9.84 4.12
C LEU A 187 -2.91 -10.96 3.56
N LEU A 188 -1.74 -11.21 4.15
CA LEU A 188 -0.76 -12.16 3.61
C LEU A 188 -1.34 -13.57 3.36
N PRO A 189 -2.05 -14.21 4.30
CA PRO A 189 -2.59 -15.55 4.08
C PRO A 189 -3.60 -15.58 2.92
N LEU A 190 -4.41 -14.53 2.79
CA LEU A 190 -5.41 -14.38 1.74
C LEU A 190 -4.74 -14.15 0.37
N LEU A 191 -3.69 -13.33 0.32
CA LEU A 191 -2.87 -13.12 -0.88
C LEU A 191 -2.16 -14.41 -1.31
N ILE A 192 -1.54 -15.15 -0.38
CA ILE A 192 -0.92 -16.45 -0.66
C ILE A 192 -1.96 -17.44 -1.19
N GLN A 193 -3.16 -17.46 -0.58
CA GLN A 193 -4.24 -18.33 -1.03
C GLN A 193 -4.70 -17.97 -2.44
N ALA A 194 -4.91 -16.68 -2.74
CA ALA A 194 -5.26 -16.22 -4.07
C ALA A 194 -4.15 -16.50 -5.10
N ALA A 195 -2.88 -16.40 -4.70
CA ALA A 195 -1.71 -16.66 -5.53
C ALA A 195 -1.51 -18.15 -5.88
N LYS A 196 -2.17 -19.09 -5.18
CA LYS A 196 -2.15 -20.51 -5.56
C LYS A 196 -2.82 -20.78 -6.92
N GLY A 197 -3.63 -19.84 -7.40
CA GLY A 197 -4.19 -19.88 -8.75
C GLY A 197 -3.11 -19.76 -9.84
N SER A 198 -3.53 -19.85 -11.10
CA SER A 198 -2.62 -19.77 -12.26
C SER A 198 -2.30 -18.33 -12.70
N ASP A 199 -2.74 -17.31 -11.96
CA ASP A 199 -2.45 -15.92 -12.28
C ASP A 199 -1.04 -15.52 -11.82
N VAL A 200 -0.13 -15.42 -12.78
CA VAL A 200 1.27 -15.03 -12.59
C VAL A 200 1.40 -13.66 -11.91
N ARG A 201 0.44 -12.74 -12.12
CA ARG A 201 0.47 -11.40 -11.51
C ARG A 201 0.26 -11.49 -10.00
N LEU A 202 -0.67 -12.33 -9.54
CA LEU A 202 -0.93 -12.58 -8.12
C LEU A 202 0.20 -13.36 -7.46
N GLN A 203 0.88 -14.22 -8.20
CA GLN A 203 2.08 -14.90 -7.71
C GLN A 203 3.23 -13.91 -7.49
N TYR A 204 3.54 -13.07 -8.48
CA TYR A 204 4.59 -12.04 -8.37
C TYR A 204 4.29 -11.08 -7.21
N ALA A 205 3.05 -10.65 -7.12
CA ALA A 205 2.50 -9.84 -6.06
C ALA A 205 2.70 -10.41 -4.66
N ALA A 206 2.32 -11.67 -4.45
CA ALA A 206 2.51 -12.32 -3.15
C ALA A 206 4.00 -12.40 -2.79
N VAL A 207 4.87 -12.67 -3.77
CA VAL A 207 6.33 -12.65 -3.56
C VAL A 207 6.85 -11.25 -3.20
N ASP A 208 6.39 -10.20 -3.89
CA ASP A 208 6.77 -8.82 -3.61
C ASP A 208 6.31 -8.38 -2.21
N ALA A 209 5.07 -8.68 -1.83
CA ALA A 209 4.54 -8.41 -0.49
C ALA A 209 5.36 -9.15 0.59
N ILE A 210 5.72 -10.42 0.37
CA ILE A 210 6.58 -11.21 1.27
C ILE A 210 7.97 -10.58 1.40
N ASN A 211 8.54 -10.06 0.31
CA ASN A 211 9.87 -9.42 0.32
C ASN A 211 9.87 -8.06 1.03
N GLN A 212 8.74 -7.35 1.01
CA GLN A 212 8.59 -6.03 1.66
C GLN A 212 8.27 -6.15 3.15
N MET A 213 7.61 -7.23 3.54
CA MET A 213 7.51 -7.57 4.95
C MET A 213 8.92 -7.82 5.45
N ASP A 214 9.32 -7.08 6.48
CA ASP A 214 10.52 -7.36 7.27
C ASP A 214 10.24 -8.61 8.12
N LEU A 215 9.92 -9.71 7.42
CA LEU A 215 9.76 -11.01 8.03
C LEU A 215 11.05 -11.23 8.80
N PRO A 216 10.97 -11.53 10.11
CA PRO A 216 12.17 -11.87 10.86
C PRO A 216 12.86 -12.92 10.02
N GLN A 217 14.09 -12.64 9.57
CA GLN A 217 14.78 -13.51 8.64
C GLN A 217 14.84 -14.89 9.28
N ALA A 218 13.86 -15.73 8.93
CA ALA A 218 13.90 -17.15 9.16
C ALA A 218 15.11 -17.54 8.34
N GLY A 219 16.24 -17.73 9.05
CA GLY A 219 17.60 -17.63 8.50
C GLY A 219 17.61 -18.13 7.08
N THR A 220 17.83 -17.23 6.12
CA THR A 220 17.44 -17.41 4.72
C THR A 220 17.80 -18.81 4.24
N ASP A 221 16.77 -19.65 4.05
CA ASP A 221 16.92 -21.00 3.49
C ASP A 221 17.61 -20.95 2.13
N ALA A 222 17.64 -19.82 1.42
CA ALA A 222 18.43 -19.63 0.21
C ALA A 222 19.95 -19.58 0.47
N ASP A 223 20.40 -18.90 1.53
CA ASP A 223 21.82 -18.88 1.92
C ASP A 223 22.20 -20.22 2.58
N LEU A 224 21.29 -20.84 3.35
CA LEU A 224 21.44 -22.22 3.80
C LEU A 224 21.43 -23.21 2.62
N LEU A 225 20.67 -23.04 1.55
CA LEU A 225 20.67 -23.95 0.39
C LEU A 225 21.96 -23.83 -0.44
N VAL A 226 22.51 -22.62 -0.56
CA VAL A 226 23.83 -22.41 -1.19
C VAL A 226 24.95 -22.93 -0.30
N ARG A 227 24.88 -22.71 1.03
CA ARG A 227 25.85 -23.25 2.01
C ARG A 227 25.75 -24.76 2.17
N ASN A 228 24.54 -25.34 2.17
CA ASN A 228 24.26 -26.78 2.24
C ASN A 228 24.78 -27.55 1.02
N ASN A 229 25.05 -26.87 -0.09
CA ASN A 229 25.66 -27.47 -1.26
C ASN A 229 27.19 -27.36 -1.30
N SER A 230 27.83 -26.67 -0.35
CA SER A 230 29.29 -26.58 -0.30
C SER A 230 29.91 -27.93 0.11
N ASP A 231 31.07 -28.25 -0.46
CA ASP A 231 31.81 -29.46 -0.09
C ASP A 231 32.21 -29.45 1.41
N SER A 232 32.37 -28.26 1.98
CA SER A 232 32.65 -28.08 3.41
C SER A 232 31.45 -28.48 4.27
N MET A 233 30.24 -28.09 3.88
CA MET A 233 29.02 -28.42 4.63
C MET A 233 28.69 -29.92 4.53
N LYS A 234 28.86 -30.54 3.36
CA LYS A 234 28.72 -32.00 3.20
C LYS A 234 29.68 -32.77 4.11
N PHE A 235 30.93 -32.31 4.20
CA PHE A 235 31.92 -32.91 5.08
C PHE A 235 31.60 -32.68 6.56
N ALA A 236 31.14 -31.49 6.93
CA ALA A 236 30.74 -31.17 8.29
C ALA A 236 29.58 -32.06 8.76
N LEU A 237 28.51 -32.18 7.95
CA LEU A 237 27.39 -33.08 8.22
C LEU A 237 27.82 -34.54 8.36
N ALA A 238 28.68 -35.04 7.46
CA ALA A 238 29.19 -36.41 7.54
C ALA A 238 30.07 -36.64 8.78
N THR A 239 30.77 -35.61 9.25
CA THR A 239 31.56 -35.67 10.48
C THR A 239 30.63 -35.71 11.69
N ILE A 240 29.66 -34.81 11.79
CA ILE A 240 28.69 -34.80 12.89
C ILE A 240 27.96 -36.15 12.95
N GLN A 241 27.40 -36.63 11.84
CA GLN A 241 26.71 -37.91 11.80
C GLN A 241 27.55 -39.11 12.27
N ARG A 242 28.88 -39.03 12.14
CA ARG A 242 29.79 -40.09 12.56
C ARG A 242 30.12 -40.06 14.05
N PHE A 243 30.12 -38.88 14.67
CA PHE A 243 30.62 -38.67 16.03
C PHE A 243 29.55 -38.28 17.03
N ASP A 244 28.41 -37.79 16.57
CA ASP A 244 27.21 -37.52 17.36
C ASP A 244 26.61 -38.86 17.83
N LYS A 245 26.86 -39.20 19.10
CA LYS A 245 26.41 -40.45 19.72
C LYS A 245 25.00 -40.29 20.28
N ASN A 246 24.60 -39.06 20.58
CA ASN A 246 23.35 -38.76 21.26
C ASN A 246 22.20 -38.43 20.28
N GLY A 247 22.53 -38.11 19.02
CA GLY A 247 21.61 -37.84 17.92
C GLY A 247 21.01 -36.42 17.90
N ASP A 248 21.66 -35.44 18.52
CA ASP A 248 21.16 -34.06 18.62
C ASP A 248 21.68 -33.12 17.53
N ASN A 249 22.40 -33.65 16.53
CA ASN A 249 22.97 -32.96 15.37
C ASN A 249 24.03 -31.91 15.70
N ARG A 250 24.71 -32.03 16.84
CA ARG A 250 25.87 -31.23 17.23
C ARG A 250 26.84 -32.12 18.00
N LEU A 251 28.08 -31.66 18.17
CA LEU A 251 29.09 -32.40 18.91
C LEU A 251 29.39 -31.73 20.24
N ASP A 252 29.11 -32.41 21.34
CA ASP A 252 29.53 -31.97 22.66
C ASP A 252 31.01 -32.33 22.96
N GLU A 253 31.59 -31.75 24.01
CA GLU A 253 33.00 -31.97 24.38
C GLU A 253 33.34 -33.46 24.64
N SER A 254 32.37 -34.28 25.05
CA SER A 254 32.57 -35.72 25.27
C SER A 254 32.56 -36.56 23.98
N GLU A 255 32.10 -35.97 22.88
CA GLU A 255 32.07 -36.54 21.54
C GLU A 255 33.29 -36.12 20.69
N TRP A 256 34.09 -35.18 21.19
CA TRP A 256 35.35 -34.77 20.55
C TRP A 256 36.42 -35.85 20.74
N ASP A 257 36.48 -36.82 19.83
CA ASP A 257 37.57 -37.81 19.79
C ASP A 257 38.94 -37.07 19.70
N ASP A 258 40.01 -37.61 20.32
CA ASP A 258 41.36 -37.02 20.31
C ASP A 258 41.91 -36.83 18.88
N LYS A 259 41.34 -37.56 17.91
CA LYS A 259 41.65 -37.45 16.47
C LYS A 259 40.99 -36.25 15.79
N LEU A 260 40.12 -35.53 16.50
CA LEU A 260 39.34 -34.37 16.03
C LEU A 260 39.80 -33.05 16.66
N ALA A 261 41.11 -32.87 16.83
CA ALA A 261 41.71 -31.57 17.14
C ALA A 261 41.16 -30.35 16.34
N PRO A 262 40.69 -30.46 15.07
CA PRO A 262 40.03 -29.34 14.40
C PRO A 262 38.66 -28.92 14.98
N VAL A 263 37.91 -29.82 15.64
CA VAL A 263 36.51 -29.57 16.06
C VAL A 263 36.43 -28.53 17.17
N ARG A 264 37.30 -28.61 18.18
CA ARG A 264 37.34 -27.60 19.27
C ARG A 264 37.58 -26.17 18.79
N ASN A 265 38.29 -26.00 17.68
CA ASN A 265 38.57 -24.66 17.13
C ASN A 265 37.42 -24.12 16.27
N ALA A 266 36.41 -24.94 15.98
CA ALA A 266 35.22 -24.55 15.24
C ALA A 266 34.14 -23.93 16.14
N ASP A 267 34.16 -24.18 17.45
CA ASP A 267 33.29 -23.55 18.44
C ASP A 267 33.64 -22.06 18.59
N VAL A 268 32.99 -21.21 17.77
CA VAL A 268 33.22 -19.76 17.74
C VAL A 268 32.47 -19.07 18.87
N ASN A 269 31.29 -19.57 19.24
CA ASN A 269 30.41 -18.96 20.21
C ASN A 269 30.74 -19.37 21.67
N GLN A 270 31.61 -20.37 21.86
CA GLN A 270 32.09 -20.93 23.13
C GLN A 270 30.98 -21.55 23.99
N ASP A 271 29.97 -22.14 23.35
CA ASP A 271 28.88 -22.83 24.04
C ASP A 271 29.20 -24.30 24.38
N ASN A 272 30.39 -24.79 23.99
CA ASN A 272 30.88 -26.17 24.13
C ASN A 272 30.13 -27.19 23.25
N PHE A 273 29.38 -26.71 22.27
CA PHE A 273 28.82 -27.51 21.20
C PHE A 273 29.40 -27.05 19.87
N VAL A 274 29.53 -27.98 18.92
CA VAL A 274 29.91 -27.64 17.56
C VAL A 274 28.82 -28.09 16.61
N THR A 275 28.23 -27.11 15.94
CA THR A 275 27.21 -27.32 14.90
C THR A 275 27.85 -27.61 13.53
N ALA A 276 27.03 -28.06 12.57
CA ALA A 276 27.49 -28.36 11.22
C ALA A 276 28.01 -27.09 10.53
N GLU A 277 27.33 -25.98 10.77
CA GLU A 277 27.62 -24.66 10.23
C GLU A 277 28.97 -24.15 10.72
N GLU A 278 29.20 -24.20 12.04
CA GLU A 278 30.47 -23.79 12.66
C GLU A 278 31.65 -24.61 12.14
N LEU A 279 31.45 -25.92 12.01
CA LEU A 279 32.48 -26.82 11.48
C LEU A 279 32.76 -26.55 10.00
N ALA A 280 31.73 -26.27 9.19
CA ALA A 280 31.88 -25.91 7.79
C ALA A 280 32.61 -24.57 7.60
N ASP A 281 32.22 -23.54 8.37
CA ASP A 281 32.85 -22.23 8.35
C ASP A 281 34.32 -22.30 8.77
N TYR A 282 34.63 -23.10 9.79
CA TYR A 282 36.00 -23.37 10.20
C TYR A 282 36.84 -23.98 9.06
N MET A 283 36.29 -24.96 8.35
CA MET A 283 36.96 -25.60 7.22
C MET A 283 37.18 -24.64 6.05
N GLU A 284 36.20 -23.80 5.74
CA GLU A 284 36.35 -22.76 4.72
C GLU A 284 37.42 -21.74 5.10
N SER A 285 37.44 -21.31 6.36
CA SER A 285 38.45 -20.36 6.85
C SER A 285 39.87 -20.91 6.72
N ARG A 286 40.06 -22.22 6.90
CA ARG A 286 41.34 -22.90 6.67
C ARG A 286 41.69 -23.03 5.20
N ARG A 287 40.74 -23.27 4.30
CA ARG A 287 40.99 -23.33 2.85
C ARG A 287 41.44 -21.99 2.26
N ARG A 288 41.03 -20.87 2.89
CA ARG A 288 41.39 -19.51 2.44
C ARG A 288 42.77 -19.04 2.91
N ARG A 289 43.43 -19.76 3.83
CA ARG A 289 44.77 -19.45 4.34
C ARG A 289 45.84 -20.18 3.55
#